data_AF-A0AAD5TAH2-F1
#
_entry.id   AF-A0AAD5TAH2-F1
#
_cell.length_a   1.000
_cell.length_b   1.000
_cell.length_c   1.000
_cell.angle_alpha   90.00
_cell.angle_beta   90.00
_cell.angle_gamma   90.00
#
_symmetry.space_group_name_H-M   'P 1'
#
loop_
_entity.id
_entity.type
_entity.pdbx_description
1 polymer ?
#
loop_
_entity_poly.entity_id
_entity_poly.type
_entity_poly.pdbx_seq_one_letter_code
_entity_poly.pdbx_strand_id
1 'polypeptide(L)'
;MSEKKSMRLSFKGDQKPKKKRKTISDATAAGHDFDEKGTSSVNVEGWAPADIIDHFMGPIMILSTASACPSCLVTNEKTHAVALQSLYDLAAESIDKIEPVHVGQVFLASRLPTGPSRISIKSAFDRYLSCDKFGVVTCETEAVGPYEEWEVVKRPDGFALQSVVRNGYLSAEVDGINDEDVDVEKRRKDALGKAGFGVGGGRICGSIRADADGVGFREVFQIRCQVQNKINAHKKKKKEMDELNAAAVDADQLKKFQSYGRTSMTAVEEKLLRRAQKQGNLNETLLERREKIKADRYCK
;
A
#
# COMPACT_ATOMS: atom_id res chain seq x y z
N MET A 1 -28.16 -6.45 -54.28
CA MET A 1 -27.38 -7.70 -54.33
C MET A 1 -26.87 -7.97 -52.93
N SER A 2 -27.24 -9.11 -52.35
CA SER A 2 -27.08 -9.45 -50.93
C SER A 2 -25.72 -10.13 -50.68
N GLU A 3 -24.87 -9.54 -49.84
CA GLU A 3 -23.61 -10.16 -49.41
C GLU A 3 -23.86 -11.17 -48.28
N LYS A 4 -23.54 -12.43 -48.58
CA LYS A 4 -23.69 -13.59 -47.68
C LYS A 4 -22.71 -13.48 -46.50
N LYS A 5 -23.21 -13.34 -45.27
CA LYS A 5 -22.45 -13.60 -44.05
C LYS A 5 -22.19 -15.09 -43.89
N SER A 6 -20.92 -15.48 -43.94
CA SER A 6 -20.45 -16.85 -43.66
C SER A 6 -20.66 -17.18 -42.17
N MET A 7 -21.55 -18.14 -41.88
CA MET A 7 -21.76 -18.70 -40.55
C MET A 7 -20.78 -19.85 -40.33
N ARG A 8 -19.64 -19.58 -39.69
CA ARG A 8 -18.73 -20.62 -39.21
C ARG A 8 -18.90 -20.76 -37.70
N LEU A 9 -19.51 -21.87 -37.26
CA LEU A 9 -19.61 -22.24 -35.86
C LEU A 9 -18.19 -22.48 -35.30
N SER A 10 -17.86 -21.85 -34.17
CA SER A 10 -16.62 -22.11 -33.43
C SER A 10 -16.94 -22.97 -32.22
N PHE A 11 -16.18 -24.05 -32.01
CA PHE A 11 -16.37 -24.96 -30.89
C PHE A 11 -15.45 -24.57 -29.72
N LYS A 12 -15.92 -24.81 -28.48
CA LYS A 12 -15.14 -24.61 -27.25
C LYS A 12 -13.91 -25.53 -27.28
N GLY A 13 -12.74 -24.96 -27.55
CA GLY A 13 -11.46 -25.66 -27.62
C GLY A 13 -10.46 -25.06 -28.60
N ASP A 14 -10.91 -24.24 -29.57
CA ASP A 14 -10.01 -23.66 -30.57
C ASP A 14 -9.15 -22.51 -30.00
N GLN A 15 -7.83 -22.71 -30.02
CA GLN A 15 -6.82 -21.74 -29.60
C GLN A 15 -6.66 -20.61 -30.64
N LYS A 16 -6.73 -19.34 -30.19
CA LYS A 16 -6.56 -18.16 -31.06
C LYS A 16 -5.09 -18.00 -31.50
N PRO A 17 -4.80 -17.69 -32.78
CA PRO A 17 -3.43 -17.46 -33.23
C PRO A 17 -2.83 -16.19 -32.62
N LYS A 18 -1.63 -16.32 -32.01
CA LYS A 18 -0.85 -15.21 -31.45
C LYS A 18 -0.39 -14.27 -32.57
N LYS A 19 -0.79 -13.00 -32.53
CA LYS A 19 -0.30 -11.96 -33.45
C LYS A 19 1.15 -11.60 -33.14
N LYS A 20 2.04 -11.71 -34.15
CA LYS A 20 3.46 -11.30 -34.09
C LYS A 20 3.57 -9.77 -33.99
N ARG A 21 4.40 -9.26 -33.07
CA ARG A 21 4.76 -7.82 -32.94
C ARG A 21 5.66 -7.42 -34.11
N LYS A 22 5.34 -6.30 -34.77
CA LYS A 22 6.27 -5.56 -35.63
C LYS A 22 6.97 -4.50 -34.79
N THR A 23 8.30 -4.49 -34.82
CA THR A 23 9.19 -3.39 -34.45
C THR A 23 9.14 -2.30 -35.53
N ILE A 24 9.18 -1.02 -35.14
CA ILE A 24 9.83 0.10 -35.86
C ILE A 24 9.97 1.30 -34.89
N SER A 25 11.02 2.05 -35.17
CA SER A 25 11.83 3.04 -34.45
C SER A 25 11.27 4.46 -34.27
N ASP A 26 12.00 5.23 -33.45
CA ASP A 26 11.92 6.64 -33.05
C ASP A 26 11.45 7.68 -34.07
N ALA A 27 10.68 8.68 -33.60
CA ALA A 27 11.04 10.12 -33.60
C ALA A 27 9.91 11.05 -33.09
N THR A 28 10.24 11.84 -32.05
CA THR A 28 9.92 13.26 -31.77
C THR A 28 8.47 13.83 -31.78
N ALA A 29 8.07 14.28 -30.58
CA ALA A 29 7.50 15.58 -30.18
C ALA A 29 6.10 16.09 -30.65
N ALA A 30 5.33 16.48 -29.61
CA ALA A 30 4.29 17.52 -29.50
C ALA A 30 2.80 17.18 -29.75
N GLY A 31 1.97 17.45 -28.72
CA GLY A 31 0.60 17.96 -28.88
C GLY A 31 -0.58 17.04 -28.55
N HIS A 32 -1.15 17.23 -27.35
CA HIS A 32 -2.53 17.01 -26.88
C HIS A 32 -3.58 16.37 -27.84
N ASP A 33 -4.24 15.27 -27.40
CA ASP A 33 -5.69 15.22 -27.25
C ASP A 33 -6.12 14.06 -26.31
N PHE A 34 -7.16 14.29 -25.51
CA PHE A 34 -7.61 13.41 -24.44
C PHE A 34 -8.77 12.56 -24.96
N ASP A 35 -8.51 11.34 -25.43
CA ASP A 35 -9.57 10.43 -25.89
C ASP A 35 -9.84 9.31 -24.89
N GLU A 36 -11.04 9.36 -24.33
CA GLU A 36 -11.60 8.48 -23.32
C GLU A 36 -12.25 7.28 -24.02
N LYS A 37 -11.48 6.21 -24.27
CA LYS A 37 -12.00 4.84 -24.45
C LYS A 37 -10.89 3.79 -24.54
N GLY A 38 -10.80 2.97 -23.51
CA GLY A 38 -9.97 1.77 -23.47
C GLY A 38 -9.02 1.78 -22.27
N THR A 39 -9.50 1.37 -21.09
CA THR A 39 -8.62 1.13 -19.94
C THR A 39 -7.80 -0.13 -20.20
N SER A 40 -6.73 -0.02 -20.99
CA SER A 40 -5.53 -0.80 -20.74
C SER A 40 -4.98 -0.28 -19.41
N SER A 41 -5.06 -1.09 -18.36
CA SER A 41 -4.33 -0.83 -17.14
C SER A 41 -2.84 -0.80 -17.49
N VAL A 42 -2.29 0.38 -17.74
CA VAL A 42 -0.84 0.57 -17.75
C VAL A 42 -0.39 0.22 -16.35
N ASN A 43 0.21 -0.96 -16.17
CA ASN A 43 0.87 -1.30 -14.92
C ASN A 43 2.01 -0.31 -14.76
N VAL A 44 1.86 0.58 -13.79
CA VAL A 44 2.94 1.51 -13.44
C VAL A 44 3.90 0.74 -12.55
N GLU A 45 5.05 0.36 -13.13
CA GLU A 45 6.15 -0.25 -12.38
C GLU A 45 6.89 0.82 -11.58
N GLY A 46 7.43 0.43 -10.43
CA GLY A 46 8.22 1.30 -9.54
C GLY A 46 7.74 1.31 -8.09
N TRP A 47 8.54 1.94 -7.24
CA TRP A 47 8.33 2.04 -5.80
C TRP A 47 8.10 3.49 -5.37
N ALA A 48 7.24 3.68 -4.36
CA ALA A 48 6.90 4.99 -3.79
C ALA A 48 6.76 4.89 -2.26
N PRO A 49 6.92 6.01 -1.54
CA PRO A 49 6.72 6.00 -0.09
C PRO A 49 5.24 5.83 0.22
N ALA A 50 4.96 5.06 1.28
CA ALA A 50 3.61 4.93 1.83
C ALA A 50 3.27 6.16 2.68
N ASP A 51 2.09 6.74 2.48
CA ASP A 51 1.61 7.88 3.27
C ASP A 51 0.45 7.49 4.19
N ILE A 52 -0.28 6.42 3.85
CA ILE A 52 -1.43 5.92 4.60
C ILE A 52 -1.35 4.39 4.68
N ILE A 53 -2.01 3.83 5.69
CA ILE A 53 -2.03 2.38 5.96
C ILE A 53 -2.56 1.60 4.75
N ASP A 54 -3.47 2.16 3.96
CA ASP A 54 -4.02 1.50 2.77
C ASP A 54 -2.97 1.26 1.66
N HIS A 55 -1.83 1.96 1.68
CA HIS A 55 -0.74 1.75 0.72
C HIS A 55 0.05 0.45 1.00
N PHE A 56 -0.08 -0.14 2.19
CA PHE A 56 0.61 -1.38 2.55
C PHE A 56 0.08 -2.59 1.78
N MET A 57 -1.11 -2.49 1.18
CA MET A 57 -1.79 -3.64 0.58
C MET A 57 -1.05 -4.12 -0.66
N GLY A 58 -0.30 -5.21 -0.52
CA GLY A 58 0.55 -5.77 -1.57
C GLY A 58 2.04 -5.75 -1.19
N PRO A 59 2.94 -5.80 -2.18
CA PRO A 59 4.37 -5.79 -1.93
C PRO A 59 4.86 -4.48 -1.32
N ILE A 60 5.64 -4.60 -0.25
CA ILE A 60 6.25 -3.53 0.54
C ILE A 60 7.72 -3.84 0.83
N MET A 61 8.50 -2.79 1.11
CA MET A 61 9.79 -2.88 1.81
C MET A 61 9.67 -2.14 3.15
N ILE A 62 10.37 -2.66 4.16
CA ILE A 62 10.41 -2.10 5.51
C ILE A 62 11.82 -1.56 5.74
N LEU A 63 11.95 -0.24 5.79
CA LEU A 63 13.23 0.44 5.93
C LEU A 63 13.35 1.04 7.33
N SER A 64 14.53 0.93 7.93
CA SER A 64 14.88 1.54 9.21
C SER A 64 15.95 2.61 9.01
N THR A 65 15.76 3.74 9.68
CA THR A 65 16.75 4.84 9.77
C THR A 65 17.41 4.88 11.14
N ALA A 66 17.38 3.78 11.90
CA ALA A 66 17.89 3.70 13.26
C ALA A 66 19.43 3.84 13.37
N SER A 67 20.15 3.83 12.24
CA SER A 67 21.59 4.01 12.14
C SER A 67 21.91 5.17 11.18
N ALA A 68 23.18 5.59 11.14
CA ALA A 68 23.66 6.62 10.21
C ALA A 68 23.39 6.26 8.75
N CYS A 69 23.49 4.98 8.40
CA CYS A 69 23.09 4.46 7.10
C CYS A 69 21.73 3.76 7.20
N PRO A 70 20.81 3.98 6.24
CA PRO A 70 19.53 3.30 6.24
C PRO A 70 19.73 1.79 6.04
N SER A 71 18.84 1.01 6.63
CA SER A 71 18.82 -0.45 6.50
C SER A 71 17.45 -0.94 6.07
N CYS A 72 17.40 -2.10 5.42
CA CYS A 72 16.16 -2.77 5.01
C CYS A 72 15.99 -4.06 5.79
N LEU A 73 14.76 -4.39 6.16
CA LEU A 73 14.43 -5.72 6.60
C LEU A 73 14.66 -6.72 5.45
N VAL A 74 15.31 -7.83 5.75
CA VAL A 74 15.59 -8.89 4.77
C VAL A 74 15.33 -10.26 5.39
N THR A 75 14.86 -11.19 4.56
CA THR A 75 14.71 -12.60 4.92
C THR A 75 15.70 -13.46 4.14
N ASN A 76 16.20 -14.52 4.76
CA ASN A 76 17.02 -15.54 4.09
C ASN A 76 16.13 -16.57 3.39
N GLU A 77 16.49 -16.97 2.17
CA GLU A 77 15.73 -17.94 1.37
C GLU A 77 15.69 -19.34 2.01
N LYS A 78 16.82 -19.81 2.56
CA LYS A 78 16.99 -21.19 3.03
C LYS A 78 16.69 -21.35 4.51
N THR A 79 17.12 -20.39 5.33
CA THR A 79 16.96 -20.46 6.79
C THR A 79 15.74 -19.72 7.28
N HIS A 80 15.12 -18.89 6.44
CA HIS A 80 14.04 -17.97 6.82
C HIS A 80 14.38 -16.99 7.96
N ALA A 81 15.68 -16.88 8.29
CA ALA A 81 16.16 -15.91 9.25
C ALA A 81 15.84 -14.49 8.78
N VAL A 82 15.46 -13.62 9.71
CA VAL A 82 15.15 -12.21 9.46
C VAL A 82 16.27 -11.35 10.05
N ALA A 83 16.69 -10.33 9.31
CA ALA A 83 17.75 -9.43 9.75
C ALA A 83 17.60 -8.03 9.15
N LEU A 84 18.40 -7.09 9.62
CA LEU A 84 18.57 -5.78 9.00
C LEU A 84 19.80 -5.78 8.11
N GLN A 85 19.61 -5.45 6.84
CA GLN A 85 20.66 -5.34 5.85
C GLN A 85 20.95 -3.88 5.55
N SER A 86 22.22 -3.48 5.66
CA SER A 86 22.63 -2.12 5.35
C SER A 86 22.42 -1.81 3.87
N LEU A 87 21.95 -0.60 3.60
CA LEU A 87 21.83 -0.04 2.26
C LEU A 87 22.95 0.97 1.98
N TYR A 88 24.12 0.81 2.61
CA TYR A 88 25.27 1.71 2.49
C TYR A 88 25.60 2.10 1.04
N ASP A 89 25.65 1.14 0.12
CA ASP A 89 25.98 1.39 -1.29
C ASP A 89 24.91 2.26 -2.00
N LEU A 90 23.69 2.32 -1.45
CA LEU A 90 22.57 3.14 -1.91
C LEU A 90 22.33 4.36 -1.01
N ALA A 91 23.12 4.56 0.05
CA ALA A 91 22.88 5.62 1.03
C ALA A 91 23.15 7.02 0.47
N ALA A 92 23.89 7.13 -0.63
CA ALA A 92 24.04 8.38 -1.38
C ALA A 92 22.73 8.84 -2.04
N GLU A 93 21.77 7.93 -2.22
CA GLU A 93 20.44 8.23 -2.72
C GLU A 93 19.49 8.52 -1.56
N SER A 94 18.51 9.42 -1.78
CA SER A 94 17.43 9.60 -0.81
C SER A 94 16.66 8.29 -0.63
N ILE A 95 16.22 8.01 0.60
CA ILE A 95 15.37 6.85 0.96
C ILE A 95 14.15 6.74 0.03
N ASP A 96 13.69 7.87 -0.51
CA ASP A 96 12.57 7.94 -1.45
C ASP A 96 12.81 7.29 -2.81
N LYS A 97 14.06 6.99 -3.15
CA LYS A 97 14.47 6.40 -4.44
C LYS A 97 14.89 4.93 -4.30
N ILE A 98 15.02 4.44 -3.07
CA ILE A 98 15.44 3.07 -2.81
C ILE A 98 14.39 2.10 -3.37
N GLU A 99 14.90 1.17 -4.19
CA GLU A 99 14.19 0.03 -4.76
C GLU A 99 14.82 -1.27 -4.27
N PRO A 100 14.08 -2.38 -4.21
CA PRO A 100 14.60 -3.64 -3.70
C PRO A 100 15.63 -4.22 -4.67
N VAL A 101 16.81 -4.54 -4.15
CA VAL A 101 17.89 -5.16 -4.92
C VAL A 101 17.76 -6.68 -4.93
N HIS A 102 17.14 -7.23 -3.88
CA HIS A 102 16.96 -8.67 -3.69
C HIS A 102 15.52 -9.00 -3.28
N VAL A 103 15.01 -10.15 -3.73
CA VAL A 103 13.63 -10.58 -3.45
C VAL A 103 13.36 -10.74 -1.94
N GLY A 104 14.38 -11.12 -1.16
CA GLY A 104 14.27 -11.26 0.29
C GLY A 104 14.03 -9.94 1.04
N GLN A 105 14.17 -8.78 0.39
CA GLN A 105 13.84 -7.46 0.95
C GLN A 105 12.35 -7.09 0.75
N VAL A 106 11.62 -7.89 -0.04
CA VAL A 106 10.22 -7.65 -0.36
C VAL A 106 9.32 -8.51 0.52
N PHE A 107 8.32 -7.86 1.11
CA PHE A 107 7.29 -8.50 1.92
C PHE A 107 5.92 -8.19 1.35
N LEU A 108 4.97 -9.11 1.48
CA LEU A 108 3.57 -8.93 1.13
C LEU A 108 2.78 -8.58 2.40
N ALA A 109 2.25 -7.37 2.49
CA ALA A 109 1.34 -6.99 3.55
C ALA A 109 -0.12 -7.14 3.11
N SER A 110 -0.93 -7.78 3.94
CA SER A 110 -2.35 -8.02 3.70
C SER A 110 -3.17 -7.62 4.92
N ARG A 111 -4.30 -6.94 4.71
CA ARG A 111 -5.22 -6.58 5.81
C ARG A 111 -5.89 -7.81 6.38
N LEU A 112 -6.00 -7.85 7.71
CA LEU A 112 -6.73 -8.88 8.44
C LEU A 112 -8.13 -8.39 8.80
N PRO A 113 -9.12 -9.30 8.86
CA PRO A 113 -10.49 -8.95 9.26
C PRO A 113 -10.61 -8.62 10.75
N THR A 114 -9.58 -8.91 11.56
CA THR A 114 -9.57 -8.71 13.01
C THR A 114 -9.47 -7.24 13.42
N GLY A 115 -9.14 -6.32 12.51
CA GLY A 115 -9.13 -4.89 12.79
C GLY A 115 -8.81 -4.02 11.57
N PRO A 116 -9.18 -2.73 11.59
CA PRO A 116 -9.00 -1.83 10.44
C PRO A 116 -7.52 -1.55 10.12
N SER A 117 -6.64 -1.57 11.11
CA SER A 117 -5.21 -1.32 10.95
C SER A 117 -4.36 -2.58 11.15
N ARG A 118 -5.00 -3.76 11.23
CA ARG A 118 -4.31 -5.03 11.43
C ARG A 118 -3.90 -5.64 10.10
N ILE A 119 -2.66 -6.07 10.03
CA ILE A 119 -2.07 -6.69 8.85
C ILE A 119 -1.32 -7.98 9.21
N SER A 120 -1.20 -8.87 8.25
CA SER A 120 -0.19 -9.92 8.23
C SER A 120 0.92 -9.52 7.26
N ILE A 121 2.17 -9.79 7.61
CA ILE A 121 3.34 -9.52 6.76
C ILE A 121 3.94 -10.87 6.37
N LYS A 122 4.08 -11.11 5.07
CA LYS A 122 4.58 -12.37 4.51
C LYS A 122 5.87 -12.12 3.74
N SER A 123 6.93 -12.86 4.02
CA SER A 123 8.18 -12.78 3.25
C SER A 123 7.99 -13.28 1.83
N ALA A 124 8.95 -12.97 0.95
CA ALA A 124 9.01 -13.53 -0.39
C ALA A 124 9.08 -15.07 -0.44
N PHE A 125 9.41 -15.73 0.68
CA PHE A 125 9.61 -17.17 0.78
C PHE A 125 8.43 -17.91 1.42
N ASP A 126 7.23 -17.34 1.30
CA ASP A 126 5.97 -17.95 1.73
C ASP A 126 5.91 -18.23 3.25
N ARG A 127 6.55 -17.38 4.05
CA ARG A 127 6.51 -17.43 5.52
C ARG A 127 6.01 -16.11 6.09
N TYR A 128 5.35 -16.14 7.23
CA TYR A 128 4.81 -14.96 7.88
C TYR A 128 5.74 -14.44 8.96
N LEU A 129 5.83 -13.12 9.09
CA LEU A 129 6.56 -12.46 10.16
C LEU A 129 5.78 -12.63 11.47
N SER A 130 6.38 -13.31 12.42
CA SER A 130 5.77 -13.69 13.69
C SER A 130 6.50 -13.03 14.85
N CYS A 131 5.77 -12.67 15.89
CA CYS A 131 6.33 -12.22 17.16
C CYS A 131 5.89 -13.15 18.27
N ASP A 132 6.81 -13.72 19.03
CA ASP A 132 6.46 -14.50 20.21
C ASP A 132 6.04 -13.62 21.41
N LYS A 133 5.71 -14.24 22.55
CA LYS A 133 5.33 -13.53 23.78
C LYS A 133 6.48 -12.80 24.47
N PHE A 134 7.72 -13.02 24.03
CA PHE A 134 8.92 -12.41 24.57
C PHE A 134 9.50 -11.33 23.63
N GLY A 135 8.81 -11.05 22.51
CA GLY A 135 9.25 -10.08 21.50
C GLY A 135 10.37 -10.57 20.60
N VAL A 136 10.61 -11.88 20.52
CA VAL A 136 11.47 -12.47 19.49
C VAL A 136 10.69 -12.51 18.18
N VAL A 137 11.30 -11.98 17.12
CA VAL A 137 10.69 -11.94 15.79
C VAL A 137 11.31 -13.01 14.91
N THR A 138 10.46 -13.83 14.28
CA THR A 138 10.85 -14.91 13.37
C THR A 138 10.03 -14.83 12.08
N CYS A 139 10.39 -15.61 11.07
CA CYS A 139 9.62 -15.70 9.83
C CYS A 139 9.54 -17.14 9.33
N GLU A 140 9.02 -18.05 10.14
CA GLU A 140 9.07 -19.50 9.87
C GLU A 140 7.69 -20.13 9.66
N THR A 141 6.60 -19.43 9.99
CA THR A 141 5.25 -19.99 9.94
C THR A 141 4.63 -19.84 8.56
N GLU A 142 3.95 -20.88 8.06
CA GLU A 142 3.31 -20.88 6.74
C GLU A 142 1.87 -20.31 6.76
N ALA A 143 1.33 -20.05 7.95
CA ALA A 143 -0.05 -19.64 8.14
C ALA A 143 -0.14 -18.44 9.09
N VAL A 144 -1.14 -17.59 8.86
CA VAL A 144 -1.45 -16.47 9.75
C VAL A 144 -2.19 -17.00 10.97
N GLY A 145 -1.61 -16.82 12.14
CA GLY A 145 -2.26 -16.93 13.44
C GLY A 145 -2.12 -15.63 14.23
N PRO A 146 -2.42 -15.68 15.55
CA PRO A 146 -2.35 -14.50 16.41
C PRO A 146 -0.96 -13.86 16.46
N TYR A 147 0.11 -14.66 16.41
CA TYR A 147 1.49 -14.18 16.51
C TYR A 147 1.98 -13.46 15.25
N GLU A 148 1.29 -13.67 14.13
CA GLU A 148 1.54 -13.04 12.82
C GLU A 148 0.70 -11.78 12.60
N GLU A 149 -0.16 -11.42 13.56
CA GLU A 149 -0.96 -10.19 13.50
C GLU A 149 -0.16 -8.98 14.01
N TRP A 150 -0.04 -7.98 13.13
CA TRP A 150 0.61 -6.71 13.43
C TRP A 150 -0.40 -5.57 13.30
N GLU A 151 -0.40 -4.66 14.26
CA GLU A 151 -1.17 -3.43 14.20
C GLU A 151 -0.30 -2.27 13.71
N VAL A 152 -0.71 -1.64 12.60
CA VAL A 152 0.02 -0.53 12.00
C VAL A 152 -0.37 0.77 12.67
N VAL A 153 0.62 1.47 13.24
CA VAL A 153 0.46 2.79 13.84
C VAL A 153 1.12 3.83 12.94
N LYS A 154 0.31 4.68 12.31
CA LYS A 154 0.82 5.81 11.50
C LYS A 154 1.32 6.92 12.41
N ARG A 155 2.52 7.44 12.13
CA ARG A 155 3.12 8.59 12.79
C ARG A 155 3.47 9.71 11.79
N PRO A 156 3.82 10.92 12.26
CA PRO A 156 4.29 11.99 11.38
C PRO A 156 5.62 11.67 10.68
N ASP A 157 6.46 10.88 11.35
CA ASP A 157 7.82 10.51 10.97
C ASP A 157 7.91 9.13 10.30
N GLY A 158 6.81 8.39 10.13
CA GLY A 158 6.81 7.07 9.49
C GLY A 158 5.70 6.15 10.02
N PHE A 159 6.00 4.86 10.14
CA PHE A 159 5.07 3.85 10.66
C PHE A 159 5.74 3.02 11.75
N ALA A 160 4.97 2.68 12.79
CA ALA A 160 5.35 1.67 13.76
C ALA A 160 4.46 0.43 13.58
N LEU A 161 5.01 -0.73 13.93
CA LEU A 161 4.31 -2.02 13.88
C LEU A 161 4.24 -2.57 15.30
N GLN A 162 3.03 -2.78 15.81
CA GLN A 162 2.81 -3.34 17.14
C GLN A 162 2.42 -4.81 17.03
N SER A 163 3.09 -5.69 17.76
CA SER A 163 2.68 -7.08 17.91
C SER A 163 1.38 -7.16 18.70
N VAL A 164 0.35 -7.78 18.14
CA VAL A 164 -0.95 -7.92 18.81
C VAL A 164 -0.86 -8.82 20.04
N VAL A 165 -0.01 -9.85 20.01
CA VAL A 165 0.13 -10.79 21.14
C VAL A 165 1.01 -10.25 22.26
N ARG A 166 2.13 -9.61 21.93
CA ARG A 166 3.07 -9.06 22.94
C ARG A 166 2.64 -7.67 23.42
N ASN A 167 1.85 -6.95 22.64
CA ASN A 167 1.55 -5.53 22.80
C ASN A 167 2.80 -4.62 22.76
N GLY A 168 3.93 -5.14 22.28
CA GLY A 168 5.18 -4.40 22.09
C GLY A 168 5.35 -3.96 20.63
N TYR A 169 6.19 -2.96 20.40
CA TYR A 169 6.52 -2.41 19.10
C TYR A 169 7.75 -3.09 18.50
N LEU A 170 7.71 -3.31 17.19
CA LEU A 170 8.86 -3.73 16.40
C LEU A 170 9.96 -2.66 16.55
N SER A 171 11.17 -3.09 16.88
CA SER A 171 12.37 -2.28 17.07
C SER A 171 13.50 -2.82 16.19
N ALA A 172 14.23 -1.91 15.58
CA ALA A 172 15.48 -2.18 14.87
C ALA A 172 16.66 -2.18 15.84
N GLU A 173 17.21 -3.36 16.13
CA GLU A 173 18.40 -3.53 16.95
C GLU A 173 19.66 -3.54 16.08
N VAL A 174 20.22 -2.36 15.88
CA VAL A 174 21.44 -2.14 15.10
C VAL A 174 22.69 -2.56 15.89
N ASP A 175 23.71 -3.08 15.21
CA ASP A 175 24.94 -3.57 15.83
C ASP A 175 25.91 -2.48 16.30
N GLY A 176 25.61 -1.21 16.01
CA GLY A 176 26.39 -0.05 16.43
C GLY A 176 27.71 0.14 15.69
N ILE A 177 27.96 -0.62 14.63
CA ILE A 177 29.19 -0.52 13.82
C ILE A 177 28.87 0.28 12.56
N ASN A 178 29.68 1.28 12.21
CA ASN A 178 29.50 1.97 10.93
C ASN A 178 29.97 1.08 9.79
N ASP A 179 29.30 1.16 8.64
CA ASP A 179 29.68 0.40 7.46
C ASP A 179 31.11 0.71 6.97
N GLU A 180 31.60 1.93 7.20
CA GLU A 180 32.97 2.34 6.85
C GLU A 180 34.05 1.61 7.64
N ASP A 181 33.77 1.31 8.92
CA ASP A 181 34.69 0.66 9.85
C ASP A 181 34.76 -0.87 9.64
N VAL A 182 33.89 -1.42 8.79
CA VAL A 182 33.88 -2.86 8.47
C VAL A 182 34.95 -3.19 7.43
N ASP A 183 35.66 -4.28 7.68
CA ASP A 183 36.64 -4.86 6.76
C ASP A 183 36.12 -4.93 5.31
N VAL A 184 36.92 -4.45 4.38
CA VAL A 184 36.53 -4.30 2.96
C VAL A 184 36.28 -5.66 2.30
N GLU A 185 37.06 -6.69 2.64
CA GLU A 185 36.79 -8.03 2.11
C GLU A 185 35.49 -8.61 2.65
N LYS A 186 35.20 -8.38 3.94
CA LYS A 186 33.94 -8.81 4.55
C LYS A 186 32.76 -8.12 3.87
N ARG A 187 32.80 -6.80 3.70
CA ARG A 187 31.77 -6.05 2.95
C ARG A 187 31.57 -6.60 1.54
N ARG A 188 32.67 -6.88 0.83
CA ARG A 188 32.60 -7.48 -0.51
C ARG A 188 31.99 -8.89 -0.50
N LYS A 189 32.31 -9.73 0.49
CA LYS A 189 31.74 -11.07 0.64
C LYS A 189 30.24 -11.00 0.94
N ASP A 190 29.81 -10.04 1.76
CA ASP A 190 28.41 -9.80 2.10
C ASP A 190 27.62 -9.31 0.88
N ALA A 191 28.17 -8.36 0.11
CA ALA A 191 27.58 -7.88 -1.14
C ALA A 191 27.43 -8.99 -2.20
N LEU A 192 28.32 -9.98 -2.19
CA LEU A 192 28.23 -11.19 -3.02
C LEU A 192 27.22 -12.22 -2.51
N GLY A 193 26.46 -11.91 -1.45
CA GLY A 193 25.43 -12.78 -0.89
C GLY A 193 25.95 -14.00 -0.15
N LYS A 194 27.25 -14.07 0.16
CA LYS A 194 27.83 -15.22 0.89
C LYS A 194 27.31 -15.34 2.32
N ALA A 195 26.79 -14.25 2.90
CA ALA A 195 26.08 -14.26 4.18
C ALA A 195 24.69 -14.92 4.11
N GLY A 196 24.22 -15.31 2.93
CA GLY A 196 22.95 -16.01 2.73
C GLY A 196 21.71 -15.13 2.53
N PHE A 197 21.85 -13.80 2.62
CA PHE A 197 20.75 -12.84 2.47
C PHE A 197 20.59 -12.27 1.05
N GLY A 198 21.13 -12.97 0.05
CA GLY A 198 21.05 -12.59 -1.36
C GLY A 198 22.15 -11.64 -1.83
N VAL A 199 22.32 -11.56 -3.14
CA VAL A 199 23.34 -10.72 -3.80
C VAL A 199 22.86 -9.27 -3.90
N GLY A 200 23.77 -8.31 -3.76
CA GLY A 200 23.53 -6.90 -4.02
C GLY A 200 22.97 -6.10 -2.84
N GLY A 201 22.66 -6.75 -1.73
CA GLY A 201 22.44 -6.06 -0.46
C GLY A 201 23.74 -5.93 0.35
N GLY A 202 23.83 -4.90 1.18
CA GLY A 202 25.02 -4.68 2.01
C GLY A 202 25.19 -5.74 3.12
N ARG A 203 26.06 -5.43 4.07
CA ARG A 203 26.28 -6.29 5.24
C ARG A 203 25.01 -6.41 6.09
N ILE A 204 24.92 -7.49 6.85
CA ILE A 204 23.96 -7.55 7.96
C ILE A 204 24.47 -6.63 9.07
N CYS A 205 23.60 -5.71 9.50
CA CYS A 205 23.93 -4.61 10.42
C CYS A 205 23.03 -4.58 11.65
N GLY A 206 22.19 -5.59 11.84
CA GLY A 206 21.31 -5.67 13.00
C GLY A 206 20.29 -6.79 12.91
N SER A 207 19.51 -6.89 13.97
CA SER A 207 18.35 -7.77 14.08
C SER A 207 17.10 -6.95 14.39
N ILE A 208 15.96 -7.63 14.50
CA ILE A 208 14.71 -7.00 14.89
C ILE A 208 14.13 -7.72 16.10
N ARG A 209 13.47 -6.96 16.97
CA ARG A 209 12.71 -7.47 18.12
C ARG A 209 11.39 -6.71 18.23
N ALA A 210 10.46 -7.20 19.03
CA ALA A 210 9.13 -6.61 19.20
C ALA A 210 8.71 -6.49 20.67
N ASP A 211 9.69 -6.30 21.56
CA ASP A 211 9.49 -6.12 23.01
C ASP A 211 9.55 -4.67 23.47
N ALA A 212 9.68 -3.69 22.58
CA ALA A 212 9.67 -2.27 22.95
C ALA A 212 8.29 -1.83 23.45
N ASP A 213 8.22 -1.19 24.62
CA ASP A 213 6.93 -0.78 25.21
C ASP A 213 6.36 0.52 24.60
N GLY A 214 7.18 1.26 23.85
CA GLY A 214 6.78 2.52 23.23
C GLY A 214 7.51 2.76 21.92
N VAL A 215 7.04 3.73 21.15
CA VAL A 215 7.61 4.05 19.84
C VAL A 215 8.61 5.20 19.96
N GLY A 216 9.90 4.86 19.93
CA GLY A 216 11.02 5.79 19.85
C GLY A 216 11.61 5.84 18.44
N PHE A 217 12.90 6.11 18.35
CA PHE A 217 13.63 6.24 17.08
C PHE A 217 13.85 4.91 16.36
N ARG A 218 13.99 3.80 17.11
CA ARG A 218 14.28 2.47 16.55
C ARG A 218 13.02 1.74 16.08
N GLU A 219 11.86 2.20 16.54
CA GLU A 219 10.56 1.59 16.30
C GLU A 219 9.77 2.26 15.16
N VAL A 220 10.35 3.29 14.53
CA VAL A 220 9.78 3.97 13.36
C VAL A 220 10.46 3.48 12.09
N PHE A 221 9.63 3.00 11.17
CA PHE A 221 10.05 2.47 9.88
C PHE A 221 9.48 3.32 8.73
N GLN A 222 10.28 3.50 7.69
CA GLN A 222 9.83 4.01 6.40
C GLN A 222 9.36 2.84 5.55
N ILE A 223 8.17 2.97 4.96
CA ILE A 223 7.58 1.89 4.17
C ILE A 223 7.56 2.31 2.71
N ARG A 224 8.18 1.47 1.87
CA ARG A 224 8.10 1.58 0.42
C ARG A 224 7.03 0.62 -0.06
N CYS A 225 6.19 1.05 -0.99
CA CYS A 225 5.16 0.22 -1.60
C CYS A 225 5.20 0.36 -3.12
N GLN A 226 4.71 -0.65 -3.85
CA GLN A 226 4.58 -0.52 -5.30
C GLN A 226 3.62 0.62 -5.66
N VAL A 227 4.00 1.43 -6.66
CA VAL A 227 3.20 2.58 -7.14
C VAL A 227 1.78 2.15 -7.53
N GLN A 228 1.65 0.96 -8.13
CA GLN A 228 0.36 0.40 -8.49
C GLN A 228 -0.58 0.23 -7.28
N ASN A 229 -0.07 -0.15 -6.11
CA ASN A 229 -0.87 -0.32 -4.89
C ASN A 229 -1.40 1.01 -4.38
N LYS A 230 -0.56 2.05 -4.42
CA LYS A 230 -0.95 3.44 -4.09
C LYS A 230 -2.08 3.92 -5.00
N ILE A 231 -1.96 3.71 -6.31
CA ILE A 231 -3.02 4.02 -7.28
C ILE A 231 -4.30 3.24 -6.97
N ASN A 232 -4.19 1.94 -6.69
CA ASN A 232 -5.33 1.08 -6.38
C ASN A 232 -6.04 1.51 -5.10
N ALA A 233 -5.30 1.87 -4.05
CA ALA A 233 -5.84 2.39 -2.80
C ALA A 233 -6.62 3.69 -3.02
N HIS A 234 -6.06 4.65 -3.77
CA HIS A 234 -6.77 5.88 -4.10
C HIS A 234 -8.02 5.66 -4.96
N LYS A 235 -7.96 4.75 -5.94
CA LYS A 235 -9.12 4.37 -6.75
C LYS A 235 -10.22 3.73 -5.90
N LYS A 236 -9.86 2.82 -5.00
CA LYS A 236 -10.79 2.18 -4.07
C LYS A 236 -11.46 3.22 -3.17
N LYS A 237 -10.68 4.10 -2.54
CA LYS A 237 -11.20 5.17 -1.69
C LYS A 237 -12.11 6.14 -2.45
N LYS A 238 -11.78 6.46 -3.70
CA LYS A 238 -12.64 7.26 -4.58
C LYS A 238 -13.96 6.54 -4.86
N LYS A 239 -13.91 5.25 -5.18
CA LYS A 239 -15.11 4.42 -5.42
C LYS A 239 -15.98 4.31 -4.17
N GLU A 240 -15.42 4.08 -3.00
CA GLU A 240 -16.15 4.05 -1.73
C GLU A 240 -16.82 5.40 -1.44
N MET A 241 -16.12 6.51 -1.67
CA MET A 241 -16.68 7.85 -1.55
C MET A 241 -17.82 8.09 -2.57
N ASP A 242 -17.67 7.62 -3.81
CA ASP A 242 -18.69 7.74 -4.86
C ASP A 242 -19.90 6.83 -4.60
N GLU A 243 -19.71 5.64 -4.01
CA GLU A 243 -20.76 4.69 -3.60
C GLU A 243 -21.54 5.16 -2.37
N LEU A 244 -20.88 5.85 -1.44
CA LEU A 244 -21.53 6.68 -0.43
C LEU A 244 -22.13 7.91 -1.12
N ASN A 245 -23.08 7.69 -2.03
CA ASN A 245 -23.62 8.75 -2.85
C ASN A 245 -24.48 9.67 -1.98
N ALA A 246 -23.92 10.81 -1.56
CA ALA A 246 -24.61 11.82 -0.76
C ALA A 246 -25.97 12.21 -1.37
N ALA A 247 -26.09 12.18 -2.70
CA ALA A 247 -27.33 12.41 -3.44
C ALA A 247 -28.38 11.32 -3.20
N ALA A 248 -27.98 10.05 -3.12
CA ALA A 248 -28.88 8.94 -2.83
C ALA A 248 -29.33 8.95 -1.37
N VAL A 249 -28.40 9.26 -0.45
CA VAL A 249 -28.71 9.47 0.97
C VAL A 249 -29.71 10.62 1.14
N ASP A 250 -29.49 11.75 0.46
CA ASP A 250 -30.40 12.89 0.44
C ASP A 250 -31.77 12.51 -0.12
N ALA A 251 -31.82 11.81 -1.25
CA ALA A 251 -33.06 11.39 -1.88
C ALA A 251 -33.90 10.45 -0.99
N ASP A 252 -33.26 9.45 -0.36
CA ASP A 252 -33.94 8.55 0.57
C ASP A 252 -34.42 9.26 1.84
N GLN A 253 -33.64 10.23 2.32
CA GLN A 253 -34.00 11.07 3.45
C GLN A 253 -35.18 12.00 3.11
N LEU A 254 -35.17 12.65 1.96
CA LEU A 254 -36.27 13.51 1.50
C LEU A 254 -37.56 12.71 1.31
N LYS A 255 -37.49 11.50 0.70
CA LYS A 255 -38.66 10.61 0.58
C LYS A 255 -39.28 10.21 1.92
N LYS A 256 -38.46 10.05 2.97
CA LYS A 256 -38.94 9.69 4.32
C LYS A 256 -39.58 10.87 5.07
N PHE A 257 -39.06 12.09 4.90
CA PHE A 257 -39.40 13.22 5.77
C PHE A 257 -40.14 14.38 5.06
N GLN A 258 -40.34 14.30 3.75
CA GLN A 258 -41.14 15.25 2.98
C GLN A 258 -42.12 14.50 2.07
N SER A 259 -43.42 14.66 2.33
CA SER A 259 -44.50 14.13 1.49
C SER A 259 -44.85 15.04 0.31
N TYR A 260 -44.51 16.33 0.39
CA TYR A 260 -44.77 17.34 -0.63
C TYR A 260 -43.58 18.32 -0.72
N GLY A 261 -43.13 18.65 -1.94
CA GLY A 261 -42.01 19.57 -2.17
C GLY A 261 -41.09 19.16 -3.32
N ARG A 262 -40.06 19.97 -3.59
CA ARG A 262 -39.07 19.69 -4.64
C ARG A 262 -38.13 18.56 -4.18
N THR A 263 -38.17 17.44 -4.89
CA THR A 263 -37.32 16.26 -4.66
C THR A 263 -36.07 16.21 -5.55
N SER A 264 -35.99 17.06 -6.58
CA SER A 264 -34.87 17.08 -7.52
C SER A 264 -33.72 17.98 -7.03
N MET A 265 -32.50 17.49 -7.21
CA MET A 265 -31.27 18.20 -6.86
C MET A 265 -30.72 18.97 -8.06
N THR A 266 -30.23 20.19 -7.84
CA THR A 266 -29.44 20.93 -8.84
C THR A 266 -27.98 20.47 -8.84
N ALA A 267 -27.29 20.67 -9.97
CA ALA A 267 -25.84 20.38 -10.07
C ALA A 267 -24.99 21.14 -9.03
N VAL A 268 -25.43 22.33 -8.61
CA VAL A 268 -24.76 23.12 -7.57
C VAL A 268 -24.90 22.46 -6.20
N GLU A 269 -26.11 22.04 -5.84
CA GLU A 269 -26.39 21.34 -4.59
C GLU A 269 -25.67 19.98 -4.51
N GLU A 270 -25.57 19.26 -5.64
CA GLU A 270 -24.80 18.02 -5.71
C GLU A 270 -23.31 18.27 -5.42
N LYS A 271 -22.75 19.32 -6.01
CA LYS A 271 -21.35 19.69 -5.80
C LYS A 271 -21.09 20.12 -4.35
N LEU A 272 -22.04 20.81 -3.72
CA LEU A 272 -21.98 21.18 -2.30
C LEU A 272 -22.02 19.95 -1.40
N LEU A 273 -22.94 19.00 -1.63
CA LEU A 273 -23.02 17.76 -0.85
C LEU A 273 -21.76 16.90 -1.00
N ARG A 274 -21.20 16.79 -2.21
CA ARG A 274 -19.91 16.12 -2.43
C ARG A 274 -18.75 16.80 -1.68
N ARG A 275 -18.77 18.13 -1.57
CA ARG A 275 -17.76 18.88 -0.80
C ARG A 275 -17.94 18.65 0.71
N ALA A 276 -19.18 18.72 1.19
CA ALA A 276 -19.53 18.49 2.58
C ALA A 276 -19.17 17.07 3.02
N GLN A 277 -19.40 16.08 2.16
CA GLN A 277 -18.98 14.69 2.38
C GLN A 277 -17.47 14.56 2.56
N LYS A 278 -16.68 15.23 1.71
CA LYS A 278 -15.20 15.24 1.86
C LYS A 278 -14.73 15.94 3.12
N GLN A 279 -15.47 16.96 3.57
CA GLN A 279 -15.15 17.74 4.77
C GLN A 279 -15.72 17.12 6.05
N GLY A 280 -16.43 16.01 5.96
CA GLY A 280 -17.07 15.35 7.11
C GLY A 280 -18.34 16.05 7.62
N ASN A 281 -18.81 17.09 6.94
CA ASN A 281 -19.95 17.89 7.36
C ASN A 281 -21.23 17.62 6.53
N LEU A 282 -21.41 16.36 6.12
CA LEU A 282 -22.52 15.97 5.26
C LEU A 282 -23.88 16.17 5.95
N ASN A 283 -23.99 15.84 7.24
CA ASN A 283 -25.26 15.88 7.95
C ASN A 283 -25.78 17.31 8.16
N GLU A 284 -24.92 18.28 8.46
CA GLU A 284 -25.31 19.68 8.61
C GLU A 284 -25.79 20.27 7.28
N THR A 285 -25.05 20.02 6.20
CA THR A 285 -25.45 20.50 4.86
C THR A 285 -26.72 19.85 4.33
N LEU A 286 -26.99 18.58 4.66
CA LEU A 286 -28.28 17.94 4.40
C LEU A 286 -29.42 18.58 5.22
N LEU A 287 -29.17 18.96 6.47
CA LEU A 287 -30.15 19.65 7.32
C LEU A 287 -30.48 21.05 6.78
N GLU A 288 -29.47 21.88 6.50
CA GLU A 288 -29.65 23.22 5.92
C GLU A 288 -30.45 23.17 4.61
N ARG A 289 -30.19 22.15 3.79
CA ARG A 289 -30.92 21.98 2.54
C ARG A 289 -32.38 21.61 2.79
N ARG A 290 -32.68 20.73 3.75
CA ARG A 290 -34.06 20.42 4.11
C ARG A 290 -34.81 21.65 4.63
N GLU A 291 -34.15 22.49 5.42
CA GLU A 291 -34.72 23.75 5.89
C GLU A 291 -35.07 24.66 4.71
N LYS A 292 -34.15 24.85 3.76
CA LYS A 292 -34.38 25.65 2.55
C LYS A 292 -35.50 25.11 1.64
N ILE A 293 -35.68 23.79 1.58
CA ILE A 293 -36.72 23.15 0.76
C ILE A 293 -38.09 23.21 1.45
N LYS A 294 -38.14 23.19 2.78
CA LYS A 294 -39.39 23.37 3.51
C LYS A 294 -39.80 24.84 3.43
N ALA A 295 -40.83 25.13 2.63
CA ALA A 295 -41.55 26.39 2.73
C ALA A 295 -42.35 26.39 4.05
N ASP A 296 -41.73 26.84 5.13
CA ASP A 296 -42.45 27.04 6.39
C ASP A 296 -43.30 28.31 6.28
N ARG A 297 -44.60 28.13 6.01
CA ARG A 297 -45.55 29.22 5.87
C ARG A 297 -45.89 29.89 7.21
N TYR A 298 -45.49 29.31 8.34
CA TYR A 298 -45.92 29.73 9.68
C TYR A 298 -44.78 30.08 10.65
N CYS A 299 -43.53 30.06 10.21
CA CYS A 299 -42.40 30.59 10.99
C CYS A 299 -41.84 31.87 10.33
N LYS A 300 -42.45 33.01 10.66
CA LYS A 300 -41.85 34.34 10.57
C LYS A 300 -42.07 35.06 11.89
#